data_AF-A0ABD0JGU9-F1
#
_entry.id   AF-A0ABD0JGU9-F1
#
_cell.length_a   1.000
_cell.length_b   1.000
_cell.length_c   1.000
_cell.angle_alpha   90.00
_cell.angle_beta   90.00
_cell.angle_gamma   90.00
#
_symmetry.space_group_name_H-M   'P 1'
#
loop_
_entity.id
_entity.type
_entity.pdbx_description
1 polymer ?
#
loop_
_entity_poly.entity_id
_entity_poly.type
_entity_poly.pdbx_seq_one_letter_code
_entity_poly.pdbx_strand_id
1 'polypeptide(L)'
;MRLHVGFVCVVGFLLVCFPPTSSCLQYLPEGSVGIRFLVTVNDTWDPDGCMATVVTPMLISGKEYNESGQIQVGSCDHGPLVFNVQKGSDDGVSKMQVDLTFHSSVIEDASPPACQIPWNGSYLDPPSPSPLPACFVMDSREGYHMTYYWFRLLEWQFG
;
A
#
# COMPACT_ATOMS: atom_id res chain seq x y z
N MET A 1 53.70 0.57 -17.33
CA MET A 1 53.78 1.78 -18.18
C MET A 1 52.38 2.20 -18.53
N ARG A 2 51.98 3.41 -18.14
CA ARG A 2 50.73 4.05 -18.56
C ARG A 2 50.76 4.25 -20.07
N LEU A 3 49.67 3.90 -20.75
CA LEU A 3 49.33 4.53 -22.03
C LEU A 3 47.88 5.01 -21.95
N HIS A 4 47.73 6.32 -21.88
CA HIS A 4 46.48 7.02 -22.10
C HIS A 4 46.06 6.85 -23.56
N VAL A 5 44.82 6.47 -23.81
CA VAL A 5 44.16 6.72 -25.10
C VAL A 5 42.80 7.34 -24.79
N GLY A 6 42.64 8.57 -25.29
CA GLY A 6 41.61 9.53 -24.89
C GLY A 6 40.20 9.20 -25.36
N PHE A 7 39.26 9.68 -24.57
CA PHE A 7 37.82 9.70 -24.84
C PHE A 7 37.55 10.78 -25.91
N VAL A 8 37.13 10.37 -27.11
CA VAL A 8 36.64 11.29 -28.13
C VAL A 8 35.12 11.38 -27.99
N CYS A 9 34.62 12.48 -27.43
CA CYS A 9 33.19 12.81 -27.48
C CYS A 9 32.86 13.35 -28.88
N VAL A 10 32.36 12.48 -29.76
CA VAL A 10 31.66 12.90 -30.98
C VAL A 10 30.22 13.23 -30.57
N VAL A 11 29.88 14.52 -30.57
CA VAL A 11 28.51 15.02 -30.42
C VAL A 11 27.79 14.78 -31.74
N GLY A 12 26.82 13.85 -31.77
CA GLY A 12 26.01 13.61 -32.94
C GLY A 12 24.94 12.53 -32.76
N PHE A 13 23.70 12.99 -32.57
CA PHE A 13 22.43 12.32 -32.88
C PHE A 13 21.98 11.09 -32.05
N LEU A 14 21.00 11.36 -31.18
CA LEU A 14 19.86 10.50 -30.82
C LEU A 14 20.15 9.02 -30.57
N LEU A 15 20.83 8.74 -29.46
CA LEU A 15 20.62 7.50 -28.72
C LEU A 15 19.60 7.78 -27.62
N VAL A 16 18.37 7.31 -27.85
CA VAL A 16 17.33 7.22 -26.83
C VAL A 16 17.88 6.31 -25.73
N CYS A 17 18.39 6.90 -24.66
CA CYS A 17 18.67 6.16 -23.44
C CYS A 17 17.33 5.71 -22.87
N PHE A 18 16.89 4.51 -23.23
CA PHE A 18 15.96 3.77 -22.39
C PHE A 18 16.70 3.47 -21.08
N PRO A 19 16.28 4.02 -19.92
CA PRO A 19 16.80 3.49 -18.68
C PRO A 19 16.33 2.03 -18.62
N PRO A 20 17.24 1.05 -18.36
CA PRO A 20 16.77 -0.27 -17.97
C PRO A 20 15.91 -0.05 -16.72
N THR A 21 14.76 -0.70 -16.67
CA THR A 21 13.92 -0.84 -15.49
C THR A 21 14.78 -1.40 -14.36
N SER A 22 15.46 -0.51 -13.66
CA SER A 22 16.21 -0.80 -12.46
C SER A 22 15.15 -1.05 -11.41
N SER A 23 14.92 -2.32 -11.10
CA SER A 23 14.38 -2.74 -9.82
C SER A 23 15.32 -2.18 -8.76
N CYS A 24 15.15 -0.92 -8.40
CA CYS A 24 15.85 -0.34 -7.28
C CYS A 24 15.34 -1.14 -6.08
N LEU A 25 16.16 -2.08 -5.60
CA LEU A 25 15.99 -2.72 -4.30
C LEU A 25 15.84 -1.56 -3.32
N GLN A 26 14.60 -1.28 -2.90
CA GLN A 26 14.35 -0.24 -1.91
C GLN A 26 14.99 -0.74 -0.62
N TYR A 27 16.10 -0.11 -0.24
CA TYR A 27 16.75 -0.39 1.03
C TYR A 27 15.76 0.01 2.14
N LEU A 28 15.24 -0.99 2.85
CA LEU A 28 14.42 -0.76 4.02
C LEU A 28 15.33 -0.41 5.20
N PRO A 29 15.06 0.66 5.95
CA PRO A 29 15.74 0.91 7.21
C PRO A 29 15.63 -0.30 8.15
N GLU A 30 16.69 -0.58 8.91
CA GLU A 30 16.71 -1.69 9.87
C GLU A 30 15.57 -1.54 10.88
N GLY A 31 14.79 -2.61 11.07
CA GLY A 31 13.63 -2.60 11.97
C GLY A 31 12.36 -2.00 11.37
N SER A 32 12.34 -1.69 10.07
CA SER A 32 11.13 -1.30 9.34
C SER A 32 10.51 -2.46 8.55
N VAL A 33 9.23 -2.32 8.22
CA VAL A 33 8.50 -3.26 7.37
C VAL A 33 7.98 -2.53 6.14
N GLY A 34 8.36 -3.01 4.97
CA GLY A 34 7.76 -2.62 3.71
C GLY A 34 6.54 -3.48 3.42
N ILE A 35 5.39 -2.91 3.07
CA ILE A 35 4.17 -3.63 2.72
C ILE A 35 3.56 -3.05 1.44
N ARG A 36 3.11 -3.93 0.53
CA ARG A 36 2.15 -3.60 -0.52
C ARG A 36 0.77 -4.09 -0.14
N PHE A 37 -0.21 -3.21 -0.27
CA PHE A 37 -1.60 -3.52 0.01
C PHE A 37 -2.37 -3.73 -1.29
N LEU A 38 -3.31 -4.67 -1.25
CA LEU A 38 -4.42 -4.72 -2.18
C LEU A 38 -5.60 -3.98 -1.54
N VAL A 39 -5.99 -2.85 -2.12
CA VAL A 39 -7.08 -2.00 -1.63
C VAL A 39 -8.26 -2.13 -2.57
N THR A 40 -9.40 -2.56 -2.05
CA THR A 40 -10.67 -2.61 -2.77
C THR A 40 -11.64 -1.63 -2.15
N VAL A 41 -12.24 -0.78 -2.97
CA VAL A 41 -13.33 0.13 -2.59
C VAL A 41 -14.58 -0.29 -3.33
N ASN A 42 -15.71 -0.30 -2.63
CA ASN A 42 -17.04 -0.39 -3.21
C ASN A 42 -17.88 0.77 -2.65
N ASP A 43 -18.08 1.79 -3.46
CA ASP A 43 -18.88 2.97 -3.17
C ASP A 43 -20.29 2.80 -3.74
N THR A 44 -21.29 2.94 -2.87
CA THR A 44 -22.72 2.85 -3.21
C THR A 44 -23.38 4.22 -3.41
N TRP A 45 -22.60 5.30 -3.31
CA TRP A 45 -23.07 6.66 -3.64
C TRP A 45 -23.33 6.81 -5.14
N ASP A 46 -22.45 6.26 -5.98
CA ASP A 46 -22.64 6.29 -7.43
C ASP A 46 -23.90 5.49 -7.82
N PRO A 47 -24.87 6.08 -8.53
CA PRO A 47 -26.08 5.38 -8.97
C PRO A 47 -25.80 4.18 -9.89
N ASP A 48 -24.67 4.20 -10.61
CA ASP A 48 -24.20 3.08 -11.44
C ASP A 48 -23.32 2.10 -10.63
N GLY A 49 -22.99 2.45 -9.38
CA GLY A 49 -22.10 1.75 -8.47
C GLY A 49 -20.63 1.90 -8.86
N CYS A 50 -19.75 2.06 -7.88
CA CYS A 50 -18.31 2.08 -8.14
C CYS A 50 -17.58 1.03 -7.32
N MET A 51 -17.02 0.02 -8.00
CA MET A 51 -16.15 -0.97 -7.37
C MET A 51 -14.81 -1.06 -8.11
N ALA A 52 -13.72 -0.82 -7.39
CA ALA A 52 -12.38 -0.87 -7.94
C ALA A 52 -11.38 -1.49 -6.97
N THR A 53 -10.32 -2.08 -7.51
CA THR A 53 -9.20 -2.64 -6.73
C THR A 53 -7.88 -2.11 -7.27
N VAL A 54 -6.96 -1.71 -6.38
CA VAL A 54 -5.62 -1.26 -6.73
C VAL A 54 -4.56 -1.92 -5.86
N VAL A 55 -3.36 -2.08 -6.41
CA VAL A 55 -2.16 -2.48 -5.66
C VAL A 55 -1.36 -1.22 -5.34
N THR A 56 -1.04 -1.00 -4.07
CA THR A 56 -0.22 0.14 -3.67
C THR A 56 1.23 -0.04 -4.10
N PRO A 57 2.00 1.05 -4.22
CA PRO A 57 3.45 0.97 -4.11
C PRO A 57 3.88 0.29 -2.80
N MET A 58 5.16 -0.07 -2.68
CA MET A 58 5.71 -0.54 -1.41
C MET A 58 5.71 0.65 -0.42
N LEU A 59 4.92 0.53 0.64
CA LEU A 59 4.83 1.51 1.71
C LEU A 59 5.70 1.04 2.87
N ILE A 60 6.37 1.97 3.56
CA ILE A 60 7.36 1.64 4.59
C ILE A 60 6.82 2.12 5.94
N SER A 61 6.74 1.22 6.92
CA SER A 61 6.26 1.53 8.27
C SER A 61 7.18 2.51 8.99
N GLY A 62 6.61 3.41 9.80
CA GLY A 62 7.36 4.25 10.73
C GLY A 62 7.98 5.51 10.12
N LYS A 63 7.38 6.07 9.06
CA LYS A 63 7.86 7.30 8.43
C LYS A 63 7.03 8.52 8.83
N GLU A 64 7.27 9.20 9.94
CA GLU A 64 6.49 10.39 10.37
C GLU A 64 5.93 11.30 9.22
N TYR A 65 4.63 11.16 8.92
CA TYR A 65 3.76 12.00 8.07
C TYR A 65 3.89 11.89 6.52
N ASN A 66 2.72 11.82 5.83
CA ASN A 66 2.51 11.66 4.37
C ASN A 66 2.96 10.30 3.77
N GLU A 67 2.62 9.20 4.44
CA GLU A 67 3.30 7.90 4.34
C GLU A 67 2.94 7.03 3.12
N SER A 68 1.95 7.45 2.34
CA SER A 68 1.85 7.11 0.92
C SER A 68 1.62 8.39 0.12
N GLY A 69 2.04 8.42 -1.16
CA GLY A 69 1.41 9.32 -2.11
C GLY A 69 -0.10 9.06 -2.19
N GLN A 70 -0.86 9.93 -2.85
CA GLN A 70 -2.28 9.63 -3.10
C GLN A 70 -2.42 8.30 -3.84
N ILE A 71 -3.13 7.36 -3.23
CA ILE A 71 -3.50 6.09 -3.85
C ILE A 71 -4.82 6.33 -4.57
N GLN A 72 -4.83 6.09 -5.87
CA GLN A 72 -6.02 6.17 -6.70
C GLN A 72 -6.67 4.78 -6.79
N VAL A 73 -7.88 4.61 -6.25
CA VAL A 73 -8.63 3.35 -6.32
C VAL A 73 -9.65 3.42 -7.44
N GLY A 74 -9.17 3.31 -8.68
CA GLY A 74 -10.01 3.54 -9.86
C GLY A 74 -10.63 4.94 -9.85
N SER A 75 -11.89 5.06 -10.24
CA SER A 75 -12.66 6.30 -10.12
C SER A 75 -13.44 6.41 -8.79
N CYS A 76 -13.37 5.41 -7.92
CA CYS A 76 -14.26 5.30 -6.77
C CYS A 76 -13.82 6.16 -5.59
N ASP A 77 -12.52 6.16 -5.31
CA ASP A 77 -11.97 6.93 -4.20
C ASP A 77 -10.46 7.16 -4.41
N HIS A 78 -9.92 8.11 -3.67
CA HIS A 78 -8.50 8.36 -3.59
C HIS A 78 -8.13 8.92 -2.22
N GLY A 79 -6.87 8.73 -1.82
CA GLY A 79 -6.42 9.21 -0.53
C GLY A 79 -5.05 8.67 -0.13
N PRO A 80 -4.38 9.26 0.86
CA PRO A 80 -3.22 8.65 1.47
C PRO A 80 -3.64 7.48 2.37
N LEU A 81 -2.83 6.42 2.36
CA LEU A 81 -2.92 5.28 3.25
C LEU A 81 -1.77 5.35 4.24
N VAL A 82 -2.11 5.33 5.53
CA VAL A 82 -1.14 5.29 6.61
C VAL A 82 -1.25 3.94 7.29
N PHE A 83 -0.11 3.34 7.64
CA PHE A 83 -0.10 2.10 8.38
C PHE A 83 1.05 2.05 9.38
N ASN A 84 0.85 1.31 10.47
CA ASN A 84 1.87 0.97 11.43
C ASN A 84 1.87 -0.53 11.69
N VAL A 85 3.06 -1.09 11.96
CA VAL A 85 3.19 -2.50 12.36
C VAL A 85 3.54 -2.54 13.84
N GLN A 86 2.64 -3.09 14.64
CA GLN A 86 2.82 -3.25 16.07
C GLN A 86 3.03 -4.72 16.42
N LYS A 87 3.54 -4.96 17.63
CA LYS A 87 3.55 -6.30 18.20
C LYS A 87 2.09 -6.78 18.33
N GLY A 88 1.80 -7.96 17.82
CA GLY A 88 0.47 -8.56 17.92
C GLY A 88 0.20 -9.17 19.29
N SER A 89 -0.87 -9.95 19.38
CA SER A 89 -1.34 -10.60 20.60
C SER A 89 -0.30 -11.59 21.17
N ASP A 90 -0.24 -11.68 22.51
CA ASP A 90 0.60 -12.67 23.21
C ASP A 90 0.02 -14.10 23.15
N ASP A 91 -1.11 -14.31 22.45
CA ASP A 91 -1.75 -15.61 22.25
C ASP A 91 -0.97 -16.57 21.34
N GLY A 92 0.11 -16.10 20.70
CA GLY A 92 0.97 -16.89 19.82
C GLY A 92 0.40 -17.14 18.41
N VAL A 93 -0.79 -16.62 18.10
CA VAL A 93 -1.45 -16.76 16.79
C VAL A 93 -1.12 -15.57 15.90
N SER A 94 -1.26 -14.34 16.41
CA SER A 94 -0.95 -13.11 15.67
C SER A 94 0.28 -12.44 16.28
N LYS A 95 1.46 -12.70 15.70
CA LYS A 95 2.73 -12.14 16.20
C LYS A 95 2.88 -10.64 15.96
N MET A 96 2.16 -10.14 14.96
CA MET A 96 2.17 -8.75 14.50
C MET A 96 0.73 -8.29 14.29
N GLN A 97 0.54 -6.99 14.34
CA GLN A 97 -0.72 -6.35 14.00
C GLN A 97 -0.41 -5.16 13.09
N VAL A 98 -1.10 -5.09 11.94
CA VAL A 98 -1.00 -3.94 11.05
C VAL A 98 -2.20 -3.05 11.30
N ASP A 99 -1.97 -1.89 11.91
CA ASP A 99 -3.00 -0.86 12.04
C ASP A 99 -2.94 0.02 10.80
N LEU A 100 -4.10 0.23 10.15
CA LEU A 100 -4.18 0.93 8.90
C LEU A 100 -5.32 1.94 8.93
N THR A 101 -5.07 3.10 8.33
CA THR A 101 -6.03 4.19 8.16
C THR A 101 -5.95 4.69 6.72
N PHE A 102 -7.08 4.71 6.03
CA PHE A 102 -7.21 5.28 4.70
C PHE A 102 -7.93 6.63 4.78
N HIS A 103 -7.25 7.71 4.42
CA HIS A 103 -7.84 9.04 4.39
C HIS A 103 -8.58 9.24 3.07
N SER A 104 -9.75 8.62 3.00
CA SER A 104 -10.68 8.68 1.87
C SER A 104 -11.03 10.11 1.48
N SER A 105 -11.19 10.34 0.19
CA SER A 105 -11.71 11.60 -0.38
C SER A 105 -13.24 11.68 -0.36
N VAL A 106 -13.92 10.54 -0.19
CA VAL A 106 -15.39 10.49 -0.19
C VAL A 106 -15.96 10.47 1.23
N ILE A 107 -15.15 10.11 2.23
CA ILE A 107 -15.50 10.19 3.65
C ILE A 107 -14.94 11.49 4.23
N GLU A 108 -15.71 12.58 4.13
CA GLU A 108 -15.29 13.91 4.58
C GLU A 108 -15.84 14.30 5.96
N ASP A 109 -17.00 13.74 6.34
CA ASP A 109 -17.79 14.13 7.51
C ASP A 109 -17.72 13.11 8.67
N ALA A 110 -16.91 12.07 8.52
CA ALA A 110 -16.70 11.02 9.52
C ALA A 110 -15.21 10.76 9.77
N SER A 111 -14.91 9.89 10.73
CA SER A 111 -13.56 9.39 10.94
C SER A 111 -13.10 8.62 9.70
N PRO A 112 -11.82 8.72 9.30
CA PRO A 112 -11.32 7.95 8.16
C PRO A 112 -11.47 6.44 8.37
N PRO A 113 -11.77 5.66 7.30
CA PRO A 113 -11.81 4.21 7.34
C PRO A 113 -10.52 3.61 7.93
N ALA A 114 -10.63 2.92 9.06
CA ALA A 114 -9.50 2.32 9.75
C ALA A 114 -9.82 0.90 10.21
N CYS A 115 -8.84 0.00 10.11
CA CYS A 115 -8.95 -1.35 10.64
C CYS A 115 -7.58 -1.97 10.97
N GLN A 116 -7.62 -3.12 11.64
CA GLN A 116 -6.45 -3.85 12.10
C GLN A 116 -6.37 -5.19 11.37
N ILE A 117 -5.21 -5.53 10.82
CA ILE A 117 -4.93 -6.83 10.20
C ILE A 117 -4.05 -7.63 11.16
N PRO A 118 -4.60 -8.64 11.86
CA PRO A 118 -3.79 -9.59 12.60
C PRO A 118 -2.90 -10.36 11.62
N TRP A 119 -1.61 -10.48 11.93
CA TRP A 119 -0.64 -11.05 11.00
C TRP A 119 0.47 -11.80 11.72
N ASN A 120 0.93 -12.91 11.14
CA ASN A 120 1.96 -13.77 11.72
C ASN A 120 3.22 -13.91 10.84
N GLY A 121 3.34 -13.09 9.79
CA GLY A 121 4.41 -13.19 8.79
C GLY A 121 4.12 -14.17 7.65
N SER A 122 2.93 -14.77 7.59
CA SER A 122 2.55 -15.77 6.58
C SER A 122 1.36 -15.31 5.72
N TYR A 123 1.26 -15.90 4.52
CA TYR A 123 0.12 -15.80 3.59
C TYR A 123 -1.02 -16.77 3.93
N LEU A 124 -1.00 -17.42 5.08
CA LEU A 124 -2.04 -18.37 5.46
C LEU A 124 -2.74 -17.80 6.68
N ASP A 125 -3.93 -17.26 6.45
CA ASP A 125 -4.93 -16.96 7.47
C ASP A 125 -5.99 -18.08 7.47
N PRO A 126 -5.75 -19.26 8.08
CA PRO A 126 -6.75 -20.33 8.11
C PRO A 126 -7.87 -20.03 9.13
N PRO A 127 -9.16 -20.17 8.78
CA PRO A 127 -9.74 -20.62 7.52
C PRO A 127 -10.47 -19.47 6.78
N SER A 128 -9.74 -18.45 6.35
CA SER A 128 -10.28 -17.39 5.50
C SER A 128 -10.41 -17.86 4.03
N PRO A 129 -11.44 -17.42 3.28
CA PRO A 129 -11.57 -17.69 1.85
C PRO A 129 -10.50 -17.02 0.99
N SER A 130 -9.78 -16.03 1.55
CA SER A 130 -8.62 -15.38 0.94
C SER A 130 -7.35 -15.84 1.69
N PRO A 131 -6.29 -16.29 1.00
CA PRO A 131 -5.03 -16.56 1.69
C PRO A 131 -4.43 -15.27 2.29
N LEU A 132 -4.66 -14.12 1.66
CA LEU A 132 -4.08 -12.86 2.12
C LEU A 132 -4.70 -12.40 3.45
N PRO A 133 -3.87 -12.12 4.48
CA PRO A 133 -4.32 -11.45 5.70
C PRO A 133 -5.02 -10.14 5.34
N ALA A 134 -6.18 -9.90 5.96
CA ALA A 134 -7.06 -8.82 5.55
C ALA A 134 -7.83 -8.20 6.71
N CYS A 135 -8.32 -6.98 6.49
CA CYS A 135 -9.38 -6.38 7.28
C CYS A 135 -10.41 -5.72 6.38
N PHE A 136 -11.59 -5.50 6.94
CA PHE A 136 -12.74 -4.94 6.27
C PHE A 136 -13.37 -3.89 7.17
N VAL A 137 -13.69 -2.75 6.58
CA VAL A 137 -14.39 -1.65 7.26
C VAL A 137 -15.47 -1.09 6.34
N MET A 138 -16.55 -0.65 6.96
CA MET A 138 -17.67 -0.01 6.30
C MET A 138 -17.82 1.35 6.93
N ASP A 139 -17.89 2.39 6.10
CA ASP A 139 -18.09 3.74 6.58
C ASP A 139 -19.27 4.38 5.87
N SER A 140 -19.98 5.24 6.60
CA SER A 140 -21.16 5.93 6.07
C SER A 140 -20.79 7.36 5.72
N ARG A 141 -21.00 7.73 4.46
CA ARG A 141 -21.01 9.13 4.06
C ARG A 141 -22.38 9.72 4.37
N GLU A 142 -22.41 10.82 5.11
CA GLU A 142 -23.63 11.58 5.44
C GLU A 142 -24.74 10.75 6.14
N GLY A 143 -24.43 9.53 6.60
CA GLY A 143 -25.32 8.65 7.35
C GLY A 143 -26.31 7.79 6.55
N TYR A 144 -26.28 7.81 5.21
CA TYR A 144 -27.23 7.02 4.38
C TYR A 144 -26.61 6.31 3.17
N HIS A 145 -25.39 6.67 2.74
CA HIS A 145 -24.64 5.89 1.76
C HIS A 145 -23.48 5.17 2.42
N MET A 146 -23.30 3.90 2.06
CA MET A 146 -22.24 3.06 2.61
C MET A 146 -21.11 2.93 1.60
N THR A 147 -19.89 3.15 2.05
CA THR A 147 -18.68 2.78 1.32
C THR A 147 -18.00 1.63 2.05
N TYR A 148 -17.60 0.63 1.29
CA TYR A 148 -17.00 -0.59 1.81
C TYR A 148 -15.54 -0.65 1.38
N TYR A 149 -14.66 -0.96 2.33
CA TYR A 149 -13.22 -1.03 2.11
C TYR A 149 -12.70 -2.39 2.52
N TRP A 150 -11.91 -3.01 1.65
CA TRP A 150 -11.11 -4.19 1.98
C TRP A 150 -9.64 -3.87 1.79
N PHE A 151 -8.86 -4.13 2.83
CA PHE A 151 -7.40 -3.99 2.82
C PHE A 151 -6.79 -5.37 3.00
N ARG A 152 -5.87 -5.77 2.12
CA ARG A 152 -5.17 -7.05 2.20
C ARG A 152 -3.67 -6.87 2.08
N LEU A 153 -2.90 -7.64 2.84
CA LEU A 153 -1.44 -7.70 2.71
C LEU A 153 -1.08 -8.54 1.48
N LEU A 154 -0.57 -7.89 0.42
CA LEU A 154 -0.22 -8.56 -0.83
C LEU A 154 1.23 -9.05 -0.86
N GLU A 155 2.16 -8.19 -0.45
CA GLU A 155 3.60 -8.48 -0.39
C GLU A 155 4.21 -7.72 0.78
N TRP A 156 5.28 -8.25 1.38
CA TRP A 156 6.03 -7.56 2.43
C TRP A 156 7.52 -7.86 2.38
N GLN A 157 8.30 -6.96 2.96
CA GLN A 157 9.74 -7.05 3.11
C GLN A 157 10.13 -6.54 4.51
N PHE A 158 11.07 -7.22 5.15
CA PHE A 158 11.63 -6.82 6.45
C PHE A 158 13.01 -6.19 6.23
N GLY A 159 13.26 -5.05 6.87
CA GLY A 159 14.54 -4.34 6.86
C GLY A 159 15.43 -4.67 8.04
#